data_AF-W1DM64-F1
#
_entry.id   AF-W1DM64-F1
#
_cell.length_a   1.000
_cell.length_b   1.000
_cell.length_c   1.000
_cell.angle_alpha   90.00
_cell.angle_beta   90.00
_cell.angle_gamma   90.00
#
_symmetry.space_group_name_H-M   'P 1'
#
loop_
_entity.id
_entity.type
_entity.pdbx_description
1 polymer ?
#
loop_
_entity_poly.entity_id
_entity_poly.type
_entity_poly.pdbx_seq_one_letter_code
_entity_poly.pdbx_strand_id
1 'polypeptide(L)'
;MSELSQLSPQPLWDIFAKICSIPHPSYHEEQLAEHIMGWAKEKGLHAERDQVGNILIRKGATAGMENRKPVALQAHLDMVPQKNNDTVHDFVKRSDPAVH
;
A
#
# COMPACT_ATOMS: atom_id res chain seq x y z
N MET A 1 11.13 15.82 -2.53
CA MET A 1 9.87 15.57 -1.81
C MET A 1 8.76 15.50 -2.84
N SER A 2 7.87 14.51 -2.75
CA SER A 2 6.77 14.33 -3.72
C SER A 2 5.72 15.43 -3.54
N GLU A 3 5.11 15.97 -4.59
CA GLU A 3 4.05 16.99 -4.48
C GLU A 3 2.86 16.51 -3.62
N LEU A 4 2.63 15.20 -3.59
CA LEU A 4 1.60 14.58 -2.76
C LEU A 4 1.83 14.80 -1.26
N SER A 5 3.08 14.97 -0.82
CA SER A 5 3.39 15.21 0.60
C SER A 5 3.09 16.65 1.05
N GLN A 6 2.32 17.43 0.28
CA GLN A 6 1.80 18.74 0.68
C GLN A 6 0.29 18.69 0.99
N LEU A 7 -0.35 17.55 0.74
CA LEU A 7 -1.78 17.38 0.91
C LEU A 7 -2.12 16.96 2.35
N SER A 8 -3.29 17.38 2.83
CA SER A 8 -3.79 17.03 4.16
C SER A 8 -4.82 15.89 4.07
N PRO A 9 -4.81 14.91 4.99
CA PRO A 9 -3.90 14.78 6.15
C PRO A 9 -2.55 14.15 5.77
N GLN A 10 -1.46 14.76 6.25
CA GLN A 10 -0.08 14.39 5.90
C GLN A 10 0.24 12.89 6.03
N PRO A 11 -0.12 12.19 7.13
CA PRO A 11 0.25 10.78 7.30
C PRO A 11 -0.35 9.85 6.24
N LEU A 12 -1.53 10.20 5.71
CA LEU A 12 -2.18 9.44 4.65
C LEU A 12 -1.40 9.61 3.35
N TRP A 13 -1.05 10.85 3.00
CA TRP A 13 -0.38 11.16 1.75
C TRP A 13 1.07 10.69 1.71
N ASP A 14 1.76 10.64 2.85
CA ASP A 14 3.09 10.03 2.95
C ASP A 14 3.05 8.52 2.67
N ILE A 15 2.06 7.81 3.25
CA ILE A 15 1.83 6.39 2.99
C ILE A 15 1.45 6.18 1.53
N PHE A 16 0.54 7.00 0.99
CA PHE A 16 0.10 6.89 -0.39
C PHE A 16 1.24 7.11 -1.38
N ALA A 17 2.06 8.16 -1.19
CA ALA A 17 3.23 8.41 -2.01
C ALA A 17 4.24 7.26 -1.96
N LYS A 18 4.38 6.60 -0.80
CA LYS A 18 5.24 5.42 -0.66
C LYS A 18 4.67 4.23 -1.43
N ILE A 19 3.36 3.97 -1.34
CA ILE A 19 2.69 2.92 -2.11
C ILE A 19 2.86 3.16 -3.62
N CYS A 20 2.60 4.38 -4.12
CA CYS A 20 2.78 4.72 -5.54
C CYS A 20 4.24 4.62 -6.02
N SER A 21 5.22 4.70 -5.12
CA SER A 21 6.64 4.57 -5.48
C SER A 21 7.08 3.13 -5.75
N ILE A 22 6.27 2.14 -5.34
CA ILE A 22 6.49 0.71 -5.50
C ILE A 22 5.57 0.24 -6.62
N PRO A 23 6.07 -0.26 -7.77
CA PRO A 23 5.21 -0.85 -8.78
C PRO A 23 4.43 -2.06 -8.22
N HIS A 24 3.11 -2.06 -8.38
CA HIS A 24 2.23 -3.13 -7.91
C HIS A 24 1.08 -3.42 -8.91
N PRO A 25 1.39 -3.79 -10.16
CA PRO A 25 0.36 -4.25 -11.08
C PRO A 25 -0.24 -5.57 -10.59
N SER A 26 -1.47 -5.87 -11.02
CA SER A 26 -2.12 -7.14 -10.69
C SER A 26 -1.21 -8.35 -10.98
N TYR A 27 -1.14 -9.29 -10.04
CA TYR A 27 -0.24 -10.46 -9.97
C TYR A 27 1.24 -10.18 -9.64
N HIS A 28 1.61 -8.92 -9.36
CA HIS A 28 2.96 -8.53 -8.96
C HIS A 28 2.96 -7.69 -7.67
N GLU A 29 2.14 -8.07 -6.70
CA GLU A 29 1.95 -7.33 -5.44
C GLU A 29 3.03 -7.64 -4.39
N GLU A 30 3.92 -8.61 -4.65
CA GLU A 30 4.85 -9.16 -3.64
C GLU A 30 5.71 -8.09 -2.97
N GLN A 31 6.30 -7.18 -3.75
CA GLN A 31 7.15 -6.11 -3.20
C GLN A 31 6.36 -5.15 -2.30
N LEU A 32 5.12 -4.83 -2.67
CA LEU A 32 4.25 -3.98 -1.86
C LEU A 32 3.79 -4.74 -0.60
N ALA A 33 3.50 -6.03 -0.73
CA ALA A 33 3.10 -6.88 0.38
C ALA A 33 4.23 -6.98 1.43
N GLU A 34 5.46 -7.25 1.01
CA GLU A 34 6.64 -7.25 1.89
C GLU A 34 6.84 -5.90 2.58
N HIS A 35 6.66 -4.80 1.83
CA HIS A 35 6.77 -3.45 2.39
C HIS A 35 5.75 -3.20 3.50
N ILE A 36 4.48 -3.58 3.29
CA ILE A 36 3.40 -3.42 4.26
C ILE A 36 3.64 -4.28 5.50
N MET A 37 4.06 -5.54 5.31
CA MET A 37 4.38 -6.46 6.41
C MET A 37 5.55 -5.94 7.26
N GLY A 38 6.60 -5.42 6.62
CA GLY A 38 7.74 -4.80 7.29
C GLY A 38 7.33 -3.56 8.09
N TRP A 39 6.56 -2.66 7.47
CA TRP A 39 6.03 -1.47 8.13
C TRP A 39 5.18 -1.81 9.36
N ALA A 40 4.31 -2.83 9.27
CA ALA A 40 3.49 -3.26 10.39
C ALA A 40 4.34 -3.79 11.56
N LYS A 41 5.39 -4.58 11.24
CA LYS A 41 6.34 -5.11 12.23
C LYS A 41 7.13 -3.99 12.92
N GLU A 42 7.61 -2.99 12.18
CA GLU A 42 8.30 -1.82 12.73
C GLU A 42 7.42 -1.01 13.69
N LYS A 43 6.10 -0.99 13.43
CA LYS A 43 5.11 -0.37 14.32
C LYS A 43 4.68 -1.26 15.49
N GLY A 44 5.22 -2.47 15.61
CA GLY A 44 4.83 -3.43 16.64
C GLY A 44 3.41 -3.95 16.49
N LEU A 45 2.85 -3.92 15.27
CA LEU A 45 1.52 -4.43 14.97
C LEU A 45 1.61 -5.92 14.64
N HIS A 46 0.54 -6.65 14.99
CA HIS A 46 0.39 -8.03 14.54
C HIS A 46 0.05 -8.02 13.05
N ALA A 47 0.84 -8.70 12.22
CA ALA A 47 0.63 -8.82 10.79
C ALA A 47 0.79 -10.28 10.35
N GLU A 48 -0.18 -10.78 9.59
CA GLU A 48 -0.14 -12.12 9.00
C GLU A 48 -0.52 -12.07 7.51
N ARG A 49 -0.04 -13.06 6.76
CA ARG A 49 -0.37 -13.26 5.35
C ARG A 49 -0.96 -14.66 5.18
N ASP A 50 -2.08 -14.78 4.47
CA ASP A 50 -2.69 -16.07 4.19
C ASP A 50 -2.03 -16.79 2.99
N GLN A 51 -2.49 -18.00 2.67
CA GLN A 51 -1.95 -18.81 1.57
C GLN A 51 -2.22 -18.21 0.19
N VAL A 52 -3.23 -17.34 0.06
CA VAL A 52 -3.61 -16.67 -1.20
C VAL A 52 -2.86 -15.35 -1.35
N GLY A 53 -2.23 -14.87 -0.28
CA GLY A 53 -1.41 -13.67 -0.27
C GLY A 53 -2.08 -12.45 0.34
N ASN A 54 -3.30 -12.56 0.88
CA ASN A 54 -3.98 -11.46 1.56
C ASN A 54 -3.26 -11.10 2.85
N ILE A 55 -3.22 -9.80 3.16
CA ILE A 55 -2.57 -9.26 4.35
C ILE A 55 -3.63 -8.89 5.39
N LEU A 56 -3.43 -9.34 6.63
CA LEU A 56 -4.25 -8.92 7.77
C LEU A 56 -3.35 -8.29 8.84
N ILE A 57 -3.61 -7.02 9.14
CA ILE A 57 -2.96 -6.28 10.22
C ILE A 57 -3.97 -6.05 11.35
N ARG A 58 -3.58 -6.40 12.58
CA ARG A 58 -4.38 -6.19 13.79
C ARG A 58 -3.72 -5.15 14.68
N LYS A 59 -4.52 -4.19 15.15
CA LYS A 59 -4.14 -3.18 16.13
C LYS A 59 -5.11 -3.25 17.31
N GLY A 60 -4.57 -3.25 18.52
CA GLY A 60 -5.40 -3.18 19.74
C GLY A 60 -6.23 -1.90 19.79
N ALA A 61 -7.35 -1.96 20.52
CA ALA A 61 -8.17 -0.77 20.78
C ALA A 61 -7.34 0.30 21.50
N THR A 62 -7.62 1.57 21.22
CA THR A 62 -7.09 2.67 22.03
C THR A 62 -7.71 2.63 23.43
N ALA A 63 -7.02 3.19 24.43
CA ALA A 63 -7.48 3.20 25.80
C ALA A 63 -8.94 3.70 25.92
N GLY A 64 -9.79 2.95 26.63
CA GLY A 64 -11.21 3.26 26.82
C GLY A 64 -12.14 2.77 25.70
N MET A 65 -11.62 2.04 24.70
CA MET A 65 -12.38 1.50 23.56
C MET A 65 -12.38 -0.04 23.52
N GLU A 66 -11.84 -0.71 24.53
CA GLU A 66 -11.60 -2.16 24.57
C GLU A 66 -12.90 -2.98 24.48
N ASN A 67 -14.01 -2.42 24.98
CA ASN A 67 -15.33 -3.07 24.99
C ASN A 67 -16.17 -2.75 23.74
N ARG A 68 -15.61 -2.04 22.76
CA ARG A 68 -16.33 -1.72 21.52
C ARG A 68 -16.15 -2.83 20.49
N LYS A 69 -17.10 -2.92 19.56
CA LYS A 69 -17.03 -3.88 18.46
C LYS A 69 -15.77 -3.61 17.61
N PRO A 70 -15.00 -4.65 17.25
CA PRO A 70 -13.88 -4.51 16.33
C PRO A 70 -14.39 -4.07 14.95
N VAL A 71 -13.55 -3.33 14.23
CA VAL A 71 -13.82 -2.86 12.86
C VAL A 71 -12.71 -3.36 11.95
N ALA A 72 -13.08 -3.84 10.76
CA ALA A 72 -12.15 -4.17 9.69
C ALA A 72 -12.23 -3.11 8.60
N LEU A 73 -11.08 -2.60 8.17
CA LEU A 73 -10.95 -1.74 7.00
C LEU A 73 -10.34 -2.57 5.87
N GLN A 74 -10.95 -2.56 4.70
CA GLN A 74 -10.52 -3.37 3.56
C GLN A 74 -10.19 -2.49 2.35
N ALA A 75 -9.10 -2.85 1.68
CA ALA A 75 -8.65 -2.31 0.40
C ALA A 75 -7.99 -3.45 -0.39
N HIS A 76 -7.72 -3.23 -1.68
CA HIS A 76 -6.96 -4.16 -2.52
C HIS A 76 -5.57 -3.58 -2.80
N LEU A 77 -4.59 -4.48 -3.01
CA LEU A 77 -3.18 -4.10 -3.19
C LEU A 77 -2.83 -3.76 -4.63
N ASP A 78 -3.55 -4.32 -5.60
CA ASP A 78 -3.22 -4.21 -7.00
C ASP A 78 -3.74 -2.92 -7.62
N MET A 79 -2.98 -2.38 -8.56
CA MET A 79 -3.44 -1.35 -9.48
C MET A 79 -3.58 -1.91 -10.89
N VAL A 80 -4.61 -1.44 -11.60
CA VAL A 80 -4.79 -1.76 -13.02
C VAL A 80 -3.75 -0.98 -13.83
N PRO A 81 -2.85 -1.65 -14.57
CA PRO A 81 -1.96 -0.95 -15.49
C PRO A 81 -2.79 -0.42 -16.67
N GLN A 82 -3.12 0.86 -16.65
CA GLN A 82 -3.70 1.56 -17.80
C GLN A 82 -2.56 2.06 -18.70
N LYS A 83 -2.46 1.47 -19.89
CA LYS A 83 -1.58 1.94 -20.96
C LYS A 83 -2.33 2.98 -21.81
N ASN A 84 -1.82 4.20 -21.92
CA ASN A 84 -2.18 5.07 -23.04
C ASN A 84 -1.59 4.45 -24.31
N ASN A 85 -2.40 4.32 -25.38
CA ASN A 85 -2.17 3.44 -26.53
C ASN A 85 -0.82 3.58 -27.27
N ASP A 86 -0.01 4.60 -26.99
CA ASP A 86 1.12 5.00 -27.84
C ASP A 86 2.53 4.73 -27.27
N THR A 87 2.68 4.05 -26.12
CA THR A 87 4.01 3.77 -25.54
C THR A 87 4.27 2.30 -25.19
N VAL A 88 5.48 1.81 -25.50
CA VAL A 88 5.99 0.51 -25.06
C VAL A 88 6.65 0.72 -23.70
N HIS A 89 5.89 0.49 -22.62
CA HIS A 89 6.40 0.58 -21.24
C HIS A 89 6.71 -0.81 -20.68
N ASP A 90 7.92 -0.98 -20.15
CA ASP A 90 8.35 -2.18 -19.42
C ASP A 90 7.92 -2.06 -17.95
N PHE A 91 6.83 -2.74 -17.57
CA PHE A 91 6.25 -2.68 -16.22
C PHE A 91 7.12 -3.36 -15.13
N VAL A 92 8.27 -3.95 -15.51
CA VAL A 92 9.21 -4.61 -14.59
C VAL A 92 10.38 -3.68 -14.24
N LYS A 93 10.64 -2.62 -15.00
CA LYS A 93 11.73 -1.66 -14.75
C LYS A 93 11.26 -0.21 -14.82
N ARG A 94 11.45 0.52 -13.71
CA ARG A 94 11.21 1.95 -13.62
C ARG A 94 12.29 2.74 -14.39
N SER A 95 12.14 2.86 -15.70
CA SER A 95 12.89 3.85 -16.49
C SER A 95 12.00 4.78 -17.31
N ASP A 96 10.68 4.63 -17.28
CA ASP A 96 9.81 5.52 -18.05
C ASP A 96 9.06 6.51 -17.14
N PRO A 97 9.21 7.83 -17.36
CA PRO A 97 8.48 8.83 -16.62
C PRO A 97 7.01 8.78 -17.06
N ALA A 98 6.12 8.56 -16.09
CA ALA A 98 4.69 8.73 -16.31
C ALA A 98 4.44 10.19 -16.75
N VAL A 99 4.03 10.36 -18.00
CA VAL A 99 3.56 11.65 -18.53
C VAL A 99 2.23 11.97 -17.87
N HIS A 100 2.15 13.15 -17.26
CA HIS A 100 0.94 13.74 -16.68
C HIS A 100 -0.21 13.85 -17.68
#